data_AF-A0AAE1GCN5-F1
#
_entry.id   AF-A0AAE1GCN5-F1
#
_cell.length_a   1.000
_cell.length_b   1.000
_cell.length_c   1.000
_cell.angle_alpha   90.00
_cell.angle_beta   90.00
_cell.angle_gamma   90.00
#
_symmetry.space_group_name_H-M   'P 1'
#
loop_
_entity.id
_entity.type
_entity.pdbx_description
1 polymer ?
#
loop_
_entity_poly.entity_id
_entity_poly.type
_entity_poly.pdbx_seq_one_letter_code
_entity_poly.pdbx_strand_id
1 'polypeptide(L)'
;MGKASSKMAAPVVVNATAKHTATIIFLHGLGDTGHGWASAMAAIGSPHIKFICPTAQVMPVSLNAGFRMPSWFDLKSLDVDGPEDTDGIRKARDLIHRLIDDEVKNGITHDRILLGGFSQGGALALYSTFTHTHTLAGVIGMSCWLPLRQEFPQVCK
;
A
#
# COMPACT_ATOMS: atom_id res chain seq x y z
N MET A 1 25.01 18.08 1.40
CA MET A 1 24.90 16.70 0.87
C MET A 1 23.52 16.57 0.26
N GLY A 2 23.44 16.35 -1.05
CA GLY A 2 22.20 16.46 -1.83
C GLY A 2 21.13 15.47 -1.39
N LYS A 3 19.89 15.94 -1.23
CA LYS A 3 18.72 15.07 -1.09
C LYS A 3 18.59 14.29 -2.40
N ALA A 4 19.01 13.04 -2.41
CA ALA A 4 18.62 12.11 -3.46
C ALA A 4 17.09 12.01 -3.40
N SER A 5 16.41 12.64 -4.34
CA SER A 5 15.02 12.34 -4.64
C SER A 5 15.01 10.93 -5.22
N SER A 6 14.94 9.91 -4.36
CA SER A 6 14.73 8.54 -4.81
C SER A 6 13.33 8.45 -5.39
N LYS A 7 13.27 8.50 -6.72
CA LYS A 7 12.09 8.09 -7.48
C LYS A 7 11.83 6.64 -7.11
N MET A 8 10.60 6.30 -6.71
CA MET A 8 10.27 4.88 -6.49
C MET A 8 10.57 4.09 -7.75
N ALA A 9 10.98 2.84 -7.58
CA ALA A 9 10.99 1.89 -8.68
C ALA A 9 9.59 1.81 -9.30
N ALA A 10 9.53 1.59 -10.61
CA ALA A 10 8.26 1.34 -11.27
C ALA A 10 7.58 0.11 -10.62
N PRO A 11 6.25 0.16 -10.40
CA PRO A 11 5.54 -0.97 -9.82
C PRO A 11 5.59 -2.18 -10.76
N VAL A 12 5.52 -3.37 -10.20
CA VAL A 12 5.28 -4.58 -10.99
C VAL A 12 3.82 -4.59 -11.38
N VAL A 13 3.53 -4.70 -12.68
CA VAL A 13 2.17 -4.68 -13.21
C VAL A 13 1.84 -6.04 -13.83
N VAL A 14 0.76 -6.65 -13.35
CA VAL A 14 0.15 -7.82 -13.99
C VAL A 14 -1.07 -7.33 -14.74
N ASN A 15 -0.97 -7.29 -16.07
CA ASN A 15 -2.05 -6.79 -16.92
C ASN A 15 -3.24 -7.74 -16.93
N ALA A 16 -4.44 -7.15 -17.03
CA ALA A 16 -5.65 -7.90 -17.36
C ALA A 16 -5.48 -8.60 -18.73
N THR A 17 -6.00 -9.82 -18.84
CA THR A 17 -5.98 -10.62 -20.08
C THR A 17 -7.26 -10.49 -20.89
N ALA A 18 -8.31 -9.91 -20.29
CA ALA A 18 -9.54 -9.47 -20.94
C ALA A 18 -9.65 -7.93 -20.84
N LYS A 19 -10.83 -7.38 -21.18
CA LYS A 19 -11.10 -5.95 -20.98
C LYS A 19 -10.83 -5.57 -19.53
N HIS A 20 -9.85 -4.67 -19.33
CA HIS A 20 -9.51 -4.14 -18.01
C HIS A 20 -10.69 -3.32 -17.49
N THR A 21 -11.29 -3.77 -16.39
CA THR A 21 -12.45 -3.10 -15.78
C THR A 21 -12.33 -2.96 -14.26
N ALA A 22 -11.25 -3.45 -13.66
CA ALA A 22 -10.96 -3.30 -12.24
C ALA A 22 -9.45 -3.35 -11.99
N THR A 23 -9.01 -2.67 -10.94
CA THR A 23 -7.61 -2.68 -10.52
C THR A 23 -7.50 -3.05 -9.05
N ILE A 24 -6.53 -3.91 -8.74
CA ILE A 24 -6.10 -4.17 -7.37
C ILE A 24 -4.68 -3.63 -7.19
N ILE A 25 -4.49 -2.74 -6.23
CA ILE A 25 -3.16 -2.26 -5.83
C ILE A 25 -2.76 -3.01 -4.57
N PHE A 26 -1.72 -3.84 -4.63
CA PHE A 26 -1.33 -4.73 -3.54
C PHE A 26 0.04 -4.36 -2.95
N LEU A 27 0.08 -4.11 -1.63
CA LEU A 27 1.24 -3.59 -0.91
C LEU A 27 1.92 -4.70 -0.11
N HIS A 28 3.21 -4.94 -0.39
CA HIS A 28 4.00 -5.96 0.30
C HIS A 28 4.30 -5.58 1.77
N GLY A 29 4.69 -6.57 2.58
CA GLY A 29 5.15 -6.37 3.96
C GLY A 29 6.58 -5.85 4.07
N LEU A 30 7.00 -5.48 5.28
CA LEU A 30 8.35 -4.95 5.54
C LEU A 30 9.45 -5.90 5.01
N GLY A 31 10.43 -5.36 4.27
CA GLY A 31 11.59 -6.10 3.76
C GLY A 31 11.36 -6.86 2.45
N ASP A 32 10.10 -7.03 2.02
CA ASP A 32 9.74 -7.70 0.76
C ASP A 32 9.70 -6.73 -0.43
N THR A 33 9.20 -7.16 -1.58
CA THR A 33 9.08 -6.34 -2.80
C THR A 33 7.77 -6.62 -3.54
N GLY A 34 7.41 -5.74 -4.49
CA GLY A 34 6.27 -5.97 -5.37
C GLY A 34 6.41 -7.22 -6.25
N HIS A 35 7.64 -7.62 -6.60
CA HIS A 35 7.88 -8.87 -7.34
C HIS A 35 7.49 -10.11 -6.54
N GLY A 36 7.71 -10.11 -5.22
CA GLY A 36 7.36 -11.23 -4.33
C GLY A 36 5.85 -11.53 -4.34
N TRP A 37 5.02 -10.51 -4.55
CA TRP A 37 3.56 -10.62 -4.53
C TRP A 37 2.90 -10.73 -5.91
N ALA A 38 3.53 -10.19 -6.96
CA ALA A 38 2.94 -10.14 -8.30
C ALA A 38 2.54 -11.54 -8.82
N SER A 39 3.39 -12.56 -8.61
CA SER A 39 3.10 -13.94 -9.01
C SER A 39 1.91 -14.53 -8.25
N ALA A 40 1.82 -14.29 -6.93
CA ALA A 40 0.70 -14.76 -6.12
C ALA A 40 -0.61 -14.07 -6.53
N MET A 41 -0.56 -12.76 -6.80
CA MET A 41 -1.71 -11.99 -7.29
C MET A 41 -2.17 -12.45 -8.67
N ALA A 42 -1.23 -12.72 -9.58
CA ALA A 42 -1.54 -13.27 -10.91
C ALA A 42 -2.26 -14.62 -10.83
N ALA A 43 -1.89 -15.47 -9.87
CA ALA A 43 -2.48 -16.81 -9.71
C ALA A 43 -3.93 -16.78 -9.19
N ILE A 44 -4.34 -15.74 -8.45
CA ILE A 44 -5.70 -15.59 -7.91
C ILE A 44 -6.56 -14.61 -8.70
N GLY A 45 -6.00 -14.00 -9.75
CA GLY A 45 -6.64 -12.95 -10.52
C GLY A 45 -7.76 -13.43 -11.44
N SER A 46 -8.74 -12.56 -11.68
CA SER A 46 -9.74 -12.72 -12.74
C SER A 46 -9.25 -12.02 -14.01
N PRO A 47 -9.58 -12.51 -15.23
CA PRO A 47 -9.07 -11.96 -16.49
C PRO A 47 -9.29 -10.45 -16.70
N HIS A 48 -10.30 -9.85 -16.08
CA HIS A 48 -10.64 -8.43 -16.22
C HIS A 48 -9.92 -7.51 -15.20
N ILE A 49 -9.13 -8.08 -14.29
CA ILE A 49 -8.46 -7.37 -13.19
C ILE A 49 -7.00 -7.14 -13.55
N LYS A 50 -6.55 -5.90 -13.42
CA LYS A 50 -5.12 -5.53 -13.42
C LYS A 50 -4.61 -5.50 -11.97
N PHE A 51 -3.40 -6.00 -11.74
CA PHE A 51 -2.73 -5.86 -10.45
C PHE A 51 -1.55 -4.91 -10.56
N ILE A 52 -1.42 -4.02 -9.57
CA ILE A 52 -0.27 -3.12 -9.41
C ILE A 52 0.37 -3.46 -8.08
N CYS A 53 1.60 -3.98 -8.11
CA CYS A 53 2.39 -4.35 -6.95
C CYS A 53 3.59 -3.40 -6.84
N PRO A 54 3.44 -2.22 -6.20
CA PRO A 54 4.55 -1.30 -6.00
C PRO A 54 5.58 -1.88 -5.03
N THR A 55 6.83 -1.41 -5.14
CA THR A 55 7.89 -1.71 -4.18
C THR A 55 8.22 -0.46 -3.38
N ALA A 56 8.22 -0.58 -2.06
CA ALA A 56 8.56 0.50 -1.15
C ALA A 56 10.03 0.94 -1.30
N GLN A 57 10.35 2.16 -0.87
CA GLN A 57 11.72 2.65 -0.92
C GLN A 57 12.60 1.98 0.15
N VAL A 58 13.90 1.86 -0.12
CA VAL A 58 14.86 1.35 0.86
C VAL A 58 15.22 2.44 1.87
N MET A 59 14.81 2.26 3.12
CA MET A 59 15.02 3.20 4.22
C MET A 59 15.45 2.48 5.50
N PRO A 60 16.11 3.16 6.45
CA PRO A 60 16.40 2.57 7.77
C PRO A 60 15.09 2.34 8.54
N VAL A 61 15.04 1.25 9.30
CA VAL A 61 13.86 0.88 10.09
C VAL A 61 14.22 0.76 11.57
N SER A 62 13.56 1.56 12.40
CA SER A 62 13.83 1.69 13.84
C SER A 62 13.66 0.37 14.59
N LEU A 63 12.58 -0.38 14.32
CA LEU A 63 12.32 -1.72 14.89
C LEU A 63 13.48 -2.69 14.63
N ASN A 64 14.15 -2.55 13.49
CA ASN A 64 15.27 -3.39 13.07
C ASN A 64 16.61 -2.67 13.29
N ALA A 65 16.77 -1.91 14.38
CA ALA A 65 18.03 -1.25 14.75
C ALA A 65 18.68 -0.42 13.63
N GLY A 66 17.88 0.18 12.74
CA GLY A 66 18.35 1.00 11.62
C GLY A 66 18.79 0.24 10.37
N PHE A 67 18.64 -1.09 10.32
CA PHE A 67 18.88 -1.85 9.09
C PHE A 67 18.04 -1.29 7.93
N ARG A 68 18.67 -1.15 6.77
CA ARG A 68 18.02 -0.58 5.57
C ARG A 68 17.37 -1.69 4.75
N MET A 69 16.07 -1.56 4.52
CA MET A 69 15.29 -2.50 3.71
C MET A 69 14.08 -1.78 3.09
N PRO A 70 13.39 -2.38 2.09
CA PRO A 70 12.14 -1.85 1.57
C PRO A 70 11.11 -1.65 2.70
N SER A 71 10.69 -0.42 2.91
CA SER A 71 9.68 -0.09 3.93
C SER A 71 8.84 1.10 3.50
N TRP A 72 7.55 1.05 3.82
CA TRP A 72 6.60 2.10 3.43
C TRP A 72 6.73 3.35 4.30
N PHE A 73 7.06 3.17 5.57
CA PHE A 73 7.25 4.19 6.60
C PHE A 73 8.13 3.60 7.70
N ASP A 74 8.73 4.43 8.56
CA ASP A 74 9.56 3.90 9.63
C ASP A 74 8.72 3.12 10.66
N LEU A 75 8.93 1.81 10.75
CA LEU A 75 8.29 0.98 11.76
C LEU A 75 9.09 1.08 13.06
N LYS A 76 8.50 1.70 14.08
CA LYS A 76 9.16 1.95 15.38
C LYS A 76 8.83 0.91 16.44
N SER A 77 7.60 0.41 16.45
CA SER A 77 7.12 -0.64 17.35
C SER A 77 6.00 -1.45 16.70
N LEU A 78 5.73 -2.65 17.22
CA LEU A 78 4.55 -3.46 16.94
C LEU A 78 3.55 -3.47 18.11
N ASP A 79 3.88 -2.81 19.22
CA ASP A 79 2.99 -2.67 20.37
C ASP A 79 1.79 -1.79 20.00
N VAL A 80 0.61 -2.14 20.51
CA VAL A 80 -0.66 -1.45 20.22
C VAL A 80 -0.62 0.04 20.53
N ASP A 81 0.10 0.42 21.59
CA ASP A 81 0.26 1.81 22.04
C ASP A 81 1.71 2.31 21.84
N GLY A 82 2.47 1.63 20.98
CA GLY A 82 3.82 2.03 20.60
C GLY A 82 3.84 3.29 19.73
N PRO A 83 5.00 3.97 19.64
CA PRO A 83 5.13 5.15 18.79
C PRO A 83 4.99 4.78 17.31
N GLU A 84 4.35 5.66 16.53
CA GLU A 84 4.20 5.51 15.07
C GLU A 84 4.96 6.61 14.30
N ASP A 85 5.24 6.37 13.02
CA ASP A 85 5.79 7.37 12.08
C ASP A 85 4.66 8.08 11.32
N THR A 86 3.94 8.97 12.02
CA THR A 86 2.77 9.67 11.46
C THR A 86 3.07 10.35 10.12
N ASP A 87 4.20 11.04 10.02
CA ASP A 87 4.57 11.74 8.79
C ASP A 87 4.93 10.77 7.66
N GLY A 88 5.63 9.68 7.96
CA GLY A 88 5.94 8.64 6.98
C GLY A 88 4.69 7.93 6.47
N ILE A 89 3.78 7.56 7.37
CA ILE A 89 2.50 6.92 7.03
C ILE A 89 1.69 7.81 6.09
N ARG A 90 1.55 9.11 6.42
CA ARG A 90 0.82 10.08 5.58
C ARG A 90 1.48 10.29 4.21
N LYS A 91 2.82 10.37 4.15
CA LYS A 91 3.55 10.46 2.88
C LYS A 91 3.37 9.21 2.02
N ALA A 92 3.38 8.03 2.65
CA ALA A 92 3.16 6.76 1.96
C ALA A 92 1.72 6.69 1.43
N ARG A 93 0.73 7.12 2.21
CA ARG A 93 -0.67 7.26 1.78
C ARG A 93 -0.77 8.12 0.52
N ASP A 94 -0.15 9.30 0.49
CA ASP A 94 -0.20 10.21 -0.68
C ASP A 94 0.39 9.56 -1.94
N LEU A 95 1.32 8.64 -1.77
CA LEU A 95 1.85 7.87 -2.87
C LEU A 95 0.84 6.82 -3.36
N ILE A 96 0.13 6.14 -2.46
CA ILE A 96 -0.93 5.20 -2.83
C ILE A 96 -2.12 5.91 -3.49
N HIS A 97 -2.53 7.07 -2.97
CA HIS A 97 -3.59 7.89 -3.56
C HIS A 97 -3.24 8.32 -4.99
N ARG A 98 -1.98 8.68 -5.26
CA ARG A 98 -1.55 8.96 -6.65
C ARG A 98 -1.66 7.76 -7.58
N LEU A 99 -1.37 6.54 -7.11
CA LEU A 99 -1.56 5.33 -7.90
C LEU A 99 -3.05 5.09 -8.21
N ILE A 100 -3.95 5.38 -7.26
CA ILE A 100 -5.39 5.35 -7.49
C ILE A 100 -5.78 6.38 -8.55
N ASP A 101 -5.34 7.63 -8.40
CA ASP A 101 -5.65 8.71 -9.34
C ASP A 101 -5.21 8.39 -10.77
N ASP A 102 -4.04 7.75 -10.93
CA ASP A 102 -3.53 7.35 -12.23
C ASP A 102 -4.38 6.25 -12.87
N GLU A 103 -4.94 5.32 -12.08
CA GLU A 103 -5.90 4.34 -12.58
C GLU A 103 -7.24 4.95 -12.97
N VAL A 104 -7.70 5.95 -12.20
CA VAL A 104 -8.91 6.70 -12.51
C VAL A 104 -8.76 7.48 -13.80
N LYS A 105 -7.61 8.14 -14.02
CA LYS A 105 -7.29 8.80 -15.29
C LYS A 105 -7.29 7.84 -16.47
N ASN A 106 -6.92 6.57 -16.24
CA ASN A 106 -6.95 5.51 -17.23
C ASN A 106 -8.33 4.84 -17.39
N GLY A 107 -9.38 5.38 -16.77
CA GLY A 107 -10.78 5.01 -17.00
C GLY A 107 -11.35 3.98 -16.03
N ILE A 108 -10.66 3.65 -14.93
CA ILE A 108 -11.19 2.76 -13.89
C ILE A 108 -11.88 3.59 -12.82
N THR A 109 -13.15 3.34 -12.56
CA THR A 109 -13.90 4.07 -11.53
C THR A 109 -13.46 3.65 -10.12
N HIS A 110 -13.58 4.54 -9.13
CA HIS A 110 -13.13 4.30 -7.74
C HIS A 110 -13.73 3.01 -7.12
N ASP A 111 -15.00 2.74 -7.39
CA ASP A 111 -15.74 1.54 -6.97
C ASP A 111 -15.28 0.25 -7.67
N ARG A 112 -14.32 0.34 -8.59
CA ARG A 112 -13.64 -0.77 -9.27
C ARG A 112 -12.14 -0.83 -8.93
N ILE A 113 -11.70 -0.04 -7.96
CA ILE A 113 -10.33 -0.08 -7.42
C ILE A 113 -10.38 -0.62 -6.00
N LEU A 114 -9.56 -1.64 -5.72
CA LEU A 114 -9.38 -2.22 -4.39
C LEU A 114 -7.93 -2.04 -3.95
N LEU A 115 -7.74 -1.65 -2.68
CA LEU A 115 -6.43 -1.67 -2.05
C LEU A 115 -6.24 -2.97 -1.26
N GLY A 116 -5.07 -3.58 -1.34
CA GLY A 116 -4.73 -4.76 -0.57
C GLY A 116 -3.32 -4.66 -0.01
N GLY A 117 -3.02 -5.46 1.02
CA GLY A 117 -1.65 -5.62 1.43
C GLY A 117 -1.46 -6.58 2.59
N PHE A 118 -0.19 -6.90 2.82
CA PHE A 118 0.26 -7.78 3.90
C PHE A 118 1.08 -7.01 4.94
N SER A 119 0.87 -7.28 6.22
CA SER A 119 1.64 -6.69 7.33
C SER A 119 1.70 -5.16 7.23
N GLN A 120 2.89 -4.54 7.17
CA GLN A 120 3.06 -3.09 6.98
C GLN A 120 2.31 -2.55 5.75
N GLY A 121 2.28 -3.30 4.65
CA GLY A 121 1.54 -2.93 3.45
C GLY A 121 0.03 -3.00 3.65
N GLY A 122 -0.46 -3.99 4.40
CA GLY A 122 -1.88 -4.08 4.78
C GLY A 122 -2.31 -2.93 5.68
N ALA A 123 -1.43 -2.51 6.59
CA ALA A 123 -1.65 -1.36 7.45
C ALA A 123 -1.78 -0.07 6.63
N LEU A 124 -0.88 0.12 5.66
CA LEU A 124 -0.97 1.25 4.74
C LEU A 124 -2.21 1.19 3.84
N ALA A 125 -2.61 0.01 3.38
CA ALA A 125 -3.81 -0.16 2.56
C ALA A 125 -5.08 0.26 3.33
N LEU A 126 -5.22 -0.17 4.60
CA LEU A 126 -6.32 0.24 5.47
C LEU A 126 -6.36 1.76 5.66
N TYR A 127 -5.23 2.35 6.09
CA TYR A 127 -5.15 3.80 6.31
C TYR A 127 -5.44 4.59 5.04
N SER A 128 -4.91 4.13 3.90
CA SER A 128 -5.14 4.79 2.60
C SER A 128 -6.59 4.73 2.18
N THR A 129 -7.29 3.62 2.39
CA THR A 129 -8.72 3.50 2.10
C THR A 129 -9.56 4.42 2.99
N PHE A 130 -9.32 4.43 4.31
CA PHE A 130 -10.14 5.25 5.23
C PHE A 130 -9.89 6.75 5.15
N THR A 131 -8.77 7.16 4.56
CA THR A 131 -8.44 8.58 4.34
C THR A 131 -8.65 9.04 2.91
N HIS A 132 -9.13 8.16 2.01
CA HIS A 132 -9.42 8.55 0.65
C HIS A 132 -10.75 9.30 0.55
N THR A 133 -10.84 10.29 -0.34
CA THR A 133 -12.03 11.14 -0.49
C THR A 133 -13.18 10.44 -1.21
N HIS A 134 -12.88 9.40 -1.99
CA HIS A 134 -13.88 8.61 -2.72
C HIS A 134 -13.99 7.22 -2.12
N THR A 135 -15.19 6.65 -2.16
CA THR A 135 -15.40 5.25 -1.76
C THR A 135 -14.74 4.33 -2.79
N LEU A 136 -13.83 3.48 -2.32
CA LEU A 136 -13.20 2.43 -3.10
C LEU A 136 -14.05 1.16 -3.09
N ALA A 137 -13.75 0.21 -3.98
CA ALA A 137 -14.42 -1.10 -4.04
C ALA A 137 -14.31 -1.88 -2.72
N GLY A 138 -13.21 -1.68 -2.00
CA GLY A 138 -12.95 -2.33 -0.72
C GLY A 138 -11.47 -2.29 -0.35
N VAL A 139 -11.15 -2.99 0.74
CA VAL A 139 -9.77 -3.15 1.22
C VAL A 139 -9.52 -4.58 1.73
N ILE A 140 -8.34 -5.12 1.45
CA ILE A 140 -7.88 -6.42 1.97
C ILE A 140 -6.68 -6.19 2.89
N GLY A 141 -6.87 -6.36 4.20
CA GLY A 141 -5.81 -6.31 5.19
C GLY A 141 -5.39 -7.71 5.64
N MET A 142 -4.20 -8.17 5.24
CA MET A 142 -3.68 -9.49 5.62
C MET A 142 -2.66 -9.36 6.75
N SER A 143 -2.97 -9.92 7.92
CA SER A 143 -2.07 -9.95 9.10
C SER A 143 -1.47 -8.58 9.43
N CYS A 144 -2.33 -7.56 9.50
CA CYS A 144 -1.94 -6.16 9.67
C CYS A 144 -2.73 -5.47 10.79
N TRP A 145 -2.49 -4.18 10.96
CA TRP A 145 -3.16 -3.30 11.93
C TRP A 145 -3.65 -2.02 11.23
N LEU A 146 -4.52 -1.24 11.88
CA LEU A 146 -4.86 0.11 11.41
C LEU A 146 -3.89 1.11 12.09
N PRO A 147 -2.97 1.74 11.35
CA PRO A 147 -2.08 2.73 11.95
C PRO A 147 -2.84 4.02 12.24
N LEU A 148 -2.37 4.79 13.21
CA LEU A 148 -3.00 6.04 13.65
C LEU A 148 -4.49 5.85 13.99
N ARG A 149 -4.84 4.70 14.59
CA ARG A 149 -6.22 4.26 14.84
C ARG A 149 -7.09 5.29 15.58
N GLN A 150 -6.47 6.16 16.38
CA GLN A 150 -7.14 7.23 17.12
C GLN A 150 -7.77 8.29 16.20
N GLU A 151 -7.34 8.39 14.94
CA GLU A 151 -7.98 9.23 13.91
C GLU A 151 -9.34 8.65 13.45
N PHE A 152 -9.68 7.41 13.82
CA PHE A 152 -10.88 6.69 13.38
C PHE A 152 -11.74 6.18 14.56
N PRO A 153 -12.23 7.06 15.45
CA PRO A 153 -12.98 6.66 16.65
C PRO A 153 -14.28 5.89 16.33
N GLN A 154 -14.86 6.08 15.15
CA GLN A 154 -16.04 5.36 14.69
C GLN A 154 -15.77 3.89 14.27
N VAL A 155 -14.53 3.55 13.95
CA VAL A 155 -14.12 2.20 13.51
C VAL A 155 -13.56 1.39 14.68
N CYS A 156 -12.85 2.04 15.59
CA CYS A 156 -12.23 1.41 16.76
C CYS A 156 -13.12 1.60 17.99
N LYS A 157 -14.02 0.65 18.23
CA LYS A 157 -14.76 0.53 19.51
C LYS A 157 -14.06 -0.43 20.44
#